data_AF-A0A7K2XQC1-F1
#
_entry.id   AF-A0A7K2XQC1-F1
#
_cell.length_a   1.000
_cell.length_b   1.000
_cell.length_c   1.000
_cell.angle_alpha   90.00
_cell.angle_beta   90.00
_cell.angle_gamma   90.00
#
_symmetry.space_group_name_H-M   'P 1'
#
loop_
_entity.id
_entity.type
_entity.pdbx_description
1 polymer ?
#
loop_
_entity_poly.entity_id
_entity_poly.type
_entity_poly.pdbx_seq_one_letter_code
_entity_poly.pdbx_strand_id
1 'polypeptide(L)'
;MITSARSGGGCSDDSFVDFRAGVISLGRERYERVVAEPDSLAEHPVVAEAVQAHRDEALFYEDTNHAAGGAFERLTGDSDAFYEAWSAYTPADEHVHAETDMGEDFDFDFDDAEEMRRRLPHLTGPCLGPNT
;
A
#
# COMPACT_ATOMS: atom_id res chain seq x y z
N MET A 1 -7.27 -20.48 -13.25
CA MET A 1 -7.57 -19.44 -14.24
C MET A 1 -7.82 -18.17 -13.45
N ILE A 2 -6.77 -17.35 -13.34
CA ILE A 2 -6.82 -16.05 -12.65
C ILE A 2 -7.38 -15.09 -13.70
N THR A 3 -8.66 -14.78 -13.59
CA THR A 3 -9.35 -13.83 -14.46
C THR A 3 -10.18 -12.93 -13.57
N SER A 4 -9.59 -11.83 -13.11
CA SER A 4 -10.16 -10.47 -13.20
C SER A 4 -9.19 -9.49 -12.53
N ALA A 5 -9.15 -8.26 -13.04
CA ALA A 5 -8.29 -7.15 -12.62
C ALA A 5 -6.79 -7.28 -12.95
N ARG A 6 -6.47 -7.38 -14.25
CA ARG A 6 -5.12 -7.08 -14.73
C ARG A 6 -5.20 -6.23 -16.00
N SER A 7 -5.15 -4.93 -15.82
CA SER A 7 -4.80 -4.00 -16.90
C SER A 7 -3.33 -3.64 -16.72
N GLY A 8 -2.45 -4.50 -17.23
CA GLY A 8 -1.00 -4.27 -17.31
C GLY A 8 -0.28 -4.26 -15.96
N GLY A 9 0.02 -5.43 -15.41
CA GLY A 9 1.05 -5.65 -14.36
C GLY A 9 0.91 -4.97 -13.00
N GLY A 10 0.15 -3.88 -12.88
CA GLY A 10 0.10 -3.00 -11.72
C GLY A 10 -1.26 -2.92 -11.04
N CYS A 11 -1.22 -2.48 -9.78
CA CYS A 11 -2.37 -2.10 -8.98
C CYS A 11 -3.09 -0.90 -9.67
N SER A 12 -4.41 -0.90 -9.79
CA SER A 12 -5.13 0.34 -10.11
C SER A 12 -4.95 1.35 -8.98
N ASP A 13 -5.16 2.65 -9.24
CA ASP A 13 -5.03 3.69 -8.21
C ASP A 13 -5.88 3.38 -6.96
N ASP A 14 -7.13 2.93 -7.15
CA ASP A 14 -8.03 2.55 -6.05
C ASP A 14 -7.46 1.38 -5.24
N SER A 15 -6.99 0.33 -5.93
CA SER A 15 -6.39 -0.83 -5.29
C SER A 15 -5.09 -0.47 -4.56
N PHE A 16 -4.31 0.49 -5.08
CA PHE A 16 -3.12 0.98 -4.43
C PHE A 16 -3.45 1.79 -3.17
N VAL A 17 -4.49 2.63 -3.22
CA VAL A 17 -4.96 3.41 -2.07
C VAL A 17 -5.41 2.49 -0.94
N ASP A 18 -6.13 1.41 -1.24
CA ASP A 18 -6.57 0.42 -0.25
C ASP A 18 -5.42 -0.40 0.33
N PHE A 19 -4.48 -0.80 -0.51
CA PHE A 19 -3.25 -1.47 -0.07
C PHE A 19 -2.45 -0.59 0.89
N ARG A 20 -2.22 0.68 0.51
CA ARG A 20 -1.53 1.65 1.35
C ARG A 20 -2.25 1.83 2.69
N ALA A 21 -3.58 1.94 2.65
CA ALA A 21 -4.40 2.04 3.85
C ALA A 21 -4.21 0.83 4.78
N GLY A 22 -4.12 -0.37 4.22
CA GLY A 22 -3.86 -1.55 5.01
C GLY A 22 -2.43 -1.68 5.53
N VAL A 23 -1.41 -1.20 4.81
CA VAL A 23 -0.04 -1.11 5.37
C VAL A 23 -0.01 -0.12 6.54
N ILE A 24 -0.69 1.03 6.42
CA ILE A 24 -0.81 2.02 7.50
C ILE A 24 -1.49 1.40 8.74
N SER A 25 -2.50 0.54 8.54
CA SER A 25 -3.23 -0.09 9.64
C SER A 25 -2.39 -1.08 10.46
N LEU A 26 -1.25 -1.56 9.92
CA LEU A 26 -0.27 -2.37 10.66
C LEU A 26 0.51 -1.57 11.72
N GLY A 27 0.38 -0.24 11.70
CA GLY A 27 1.02 0.67 12.63
C GLY A 27 2.30 1.31 12.09
N ARG A 28 2.72 2.40 12.74
CA ARG A 28 3.81 3.28 12.27
C ARG A 28 5.11 2.54 12.01
N GLU A 29 5.59 1.74 12.96
CA GLU A 29 6.87 1.03 12.83
C GLU A 29 6.88 0.08 11.63
N ARG A 30 5.76 -0.60 11.38
CA ARG A 30 5.60 -1.50 10.24
C ARG A 30 5.54 -0.73 8.93
N TYR A 31 4.76 0.34 8.89
CA TYR A 31 4.69 1.23 7.73
C TYR A 31 6.06 1.80 7.36
N GLU A 32 6.78 2.38 8.33
CA GLU A 32 8.11 2.95 8.12
C GLU A 32 9.11 1.89 7.63
N ARG A 33 9.06 0.68 8.18
CA ARG A 33 9.89 -0.44 7.71
C ARG A 33 9.57 -0.84 6.27
N VAL A 34 8.29 -0.94 5.92
CA VAL A 34 7.85 -1.32 4.57
C VAL A 34 8.21 -0.27 3.53
N VAL A 35 8.15 1.02 3.89
CA VAL A 35 8.60 2.12 3.04
C VAL A 35 10.11 2.03 2.78
N ALA A 36 10.91 1.69 3.79
CA ALA A 36 12.37 1.56 3.64
C ALA A 36 12.81 0.24 2.98
N GLU A 37 12.06 -0.84 3.22
CA GLU A 37 12.36 -2.20 2.76
C GLU A 37 11.05 -2.91 2.39
N PRO A 38 10.57 -2.76 1.13
CA PRO A 38 9.28 -3.32 0.71
C PRO A 38 9.19 -4.85 0.87
N ASP A 39 10.30 -5.57 0.67
CA ASP A 39 10.35 -7.04 0.78
C ASP A 39 10.14 -7.53 2.23
N SER A 40 10.35 -6.66 3.23
CA SER A 40 10.09 -6.98 4.64
C SER A 40 8.61 -7.27 4.93
N LEU A 41 7.71 -6.84 4.04
CA LEU A 41 6.28 -7.11 4.15
C LEU A 41 5.97 -8.62 4.13
N ALA A 42 6.80 -9.42 3.48
CA ALA A 42 6.68 -10.89 3.45
C ALA A 42 6.82 -11.53 4.85
N GLU A 43 7.48 -10.87 5.79
CA GLU A 43 7.64 -11.34 7.17
C GLU A 43 6.37 -11.14 8.01
N HIS A 44 5.43 -10.31 7.55
CA HIS A 44 4.24 -10.02 8.33
C HIS A 44 3.30 -11.24 8.35
N PRO A 45 2.81 -11.70 9.52
CA PRO A 45 2.01 -12.92 9.63
C PRO A 45 0.77 -12.93 8.74
N VAL A 46 0.08 -11.80 8.60
CA VAL A 46 -1.10 -11.65 7.74
C VAL A 46 -0.75 -11.88 6.26
N VAL A 47 0.42 -11.42 5.82
CA VAL A 47 0.88 -11.56 4.44
C VAL A 47 1.33 -13.00 4.20
N ALA A 48 2.10 -13.57 5.11
CA ALA A 48 2.52 -14.97 5.04
C ALA A 48 1.30 -15.91 5.00
N GLU A 49 0.30 -15.70 5.86
CA GLU A 49 -0.94 -16.48 5.87
C GLU A 49 -1.72 -16.33 4.56
N ALA A 50 -1.83 -15.11 4.04
CA ALA A 50 -2.54 -14.85 2.79
C ALA A 50 -1.89 -15.54 1.60
N VAL A 51 -0.57 -15.53 1.53
CA VAL A 51 0.22 -16.27 0.52
C VAL A 51 -0.07 -17.76 0.62
N GLN A 52 -0.04 -18.36 1.82
CA GLN A 52 -0.36 -19.78 2.02
C GLN A 52 -1.81 -20.11 1.67
N ALA A 53 -2.73 -19.18 1.88
CA ALA A 53 -4.15 -19.32 1.60
C ALA A 53 -4.55 -18.93 0.16
N HIS A 54 -3.60 -18.49 -0.67
CA HIS A 54 -3.85 -17.91 -2.00
C HIS A 54 -4.92 -16.81 -1.98
N ARG A 55 -4.77 -15.85 -1.05
CA ARG A 55 -5.66 -14.69 -0.90
C ARG A 55 -4.94 -13.43 -1.35
N ASP A 56 -5.57 -12.69 -2.26
CA ASP A 56 -4.95 -11.52 -2.89
C ASP A 56 -5.24 -10.21 -2.14
N GLU A 57 -6.15 -10.22 -1.15
CA GLU A 57 -6.73 -9.00 -0.55
C GLU A 57 -6.33 -8.75 0.92
N ALA A 58 -5.29 -9.42 1.42
CA ALA A 58 -4.99 -9.45 2.86
C ALA A 58 -4.61 -8.11 3.51
N LEU A 59 -4.23 -7.12 2.71
CA LEU A 59 -3.87 -5.77 3.14
C LEU A 59 -4.74 -4.69 2.49
N PHE A 60 -5.92 -5.05 1.99
CA PHE A 60 -6.84 -4.09 1.40
C PHE A 60 -7.84 -3.66 2.47
N TYR A 61 -7.60 -2.50 3.07
CA TYR A 61 -8.40 -1.98 4.19
C TYR A 61 -8.85 -0.54 3.94
N GLU A 62 -9.76 -0.38 2.96
CA GLU A 62 -10.36 0.90 2.55
C GLU A 62 -10.83 1.75 3.74
N ASP A 63 -11.51 1.14 4.70
CA ASP A 63 -12.05 1.80 5.90
C ASP A 63 -11.01 2.61 6.67
N THR A 64 -9.74 2.21 6.62
CA THR A 64 -8.65 2.93 7.31
C THR A 64 -8.48 4.34 6.74
N ASN A 65 -8.74 4.55 5.44
CA ASN A 65 -8.70 5.88 4.82
C ASN A 65 -9.75 6.83 5.42
N HIS A 66 -10.85 6.29 5.92
CA HIS A 66 -11.95 7.05 6.51
C HIS A 66 -11.83 7.26 8.01
N ALA A 67 -10.83 6.68 8.69
CA ALA A 67 -10.70 6.74 10.13
C ALA A 67 -10.61 8.17 10.68
N ALA A 68 -9.84 9.04 10.01
CA ALA A 68 -9.68 10.45 10.40
C ALA A 68 -10.97 11.24 10.19
N GLY A 69 -11.59 11.13 9.01
CA GLY A 69 -12.86 11.78 8.70
C GLY A 69 -13.99 11.34 9.63
N GLY A 70 -14.10 10.04 9.92
CA GLY A 70 -15.08 9.52 10.86
C GLY A 70 -14.83 9.94 12.30
N ALA A 71 -13.57 10.12 12.72
CA ALA A 71 -13.26 10.70 14.03
C ALA A 71 -13.63 12.18 14.11
N PHE A 72 -13.38 12.93 13.04
CA PHE A 72 -13.79 14.32 12.92
C PHE A 72 -15.31 14.46 12.99
N GLU A 73 -16.05 13.69 12.19
CA GLU A 73 -17.52 13.67 12.20
C GLU A 73 -18.07 13.38 13.59
N ARG A 74 -17.51 12.42 14.34
CA ARG A 74 -17.95 12.15 15.72
C ARG A 74 -17.75 13.32 16.67
N LEU A 75 -16.79 14.21 16.41
CA LEU A 75 -16.49 15.38 17.24
C LEU A 75 -17.27 16.62 16.81
N THR A 76 -17.49 16.80 15.51
CA THR A 76 -18.07 18.02 14.93
C THR A 76 -19.53 17.86 14.49
N GLY A 77 -19.95 16.63 14.20
CA GLY A 77 -21.23 16.31 13.56
C GLY A 77 -21.26 16.58 12.06
N ASP A 78 -20.11 16.86 11.42
CA ASP A 78 -20.03 17.28 10.02
C ASP A 78 -18.84 16.59 9.35
N SER A 79 -19.11 15.59 8.51
CA SER A 79 -18.09 14.88 7.72
C SER A 79 -17.58 15.72 6.55
N ASP A 80 -18.44 16.57 5.97
CA ASP A 80 -18.13 17.32 4.75
C ASP A 80 -17.14 18.45 5.04
N ALA A 81 -17.17 18.98 6.26
CA ALA A 81 -16.22 19.98 6.74
C ALA A 81 -14.80 19.42 6.99
N PHE A 82 -14.58 18.10 6.98
CA PHE A 82 -13.27 17.50 7.30
C PHE A 82 -12.16 17.98 6.37
N TYR A 83 -12.35 17.89 5.06
CA TYR A 83 -11.31 18.23 4.09
C TYR A 83 -11.02 19.74 4.04
N GLU A 84 -12.06 20.56 4.20
CA GLU A 84 -11.94 22.02 4.36
C GLU A 84 -11.09 22.36 5.59
N ALA A 85 -11.41 21.75 6.74
CA ALA A 85 -10.67 21.95 7.98
C ALA A 85 -9.23 21.44 7.90
N TRP A 86 -9.00 20.29 7.26
CA TRP A 86 -7.67 19.72 7.04
C TRP A 86 -6.80 20.62 6.15
N SER A 87 -7.38 21.15 5.07
CA SER A 87 -6.73 22.09 4.16
C SER A 87 -6.38 23.41 4.88
N ALA A 88 -7.27 23.92 5.73
CA ALA A 88 -7.00 25.12 6.52
C ALA A 88 -5.94 24.90 7.63
N TYR A 89 -5.86 23.69 8.19
CA TYR A 89 -4.88 23.32 9.22
C TYR A 89 -3.47 23.15 8.67
N THR A 90 -3.35 22.55 7.48
CA THR A 90 -2.07 22.25 6.84
C THR A 90 -1.62 23.50 6.06
N PRO A 91 -0.63 24.28 6.53
CA PRO A 91 -0.20 25.45 5.78
C PRO A 91 0.26 25.03 4.39
N ALA A 92 -0.05 25.83 3.37
CA ALA A 92 0.29 25.54 1.97
C ALA A 92 1.80 25.28 1.74
N ASP A 93 2.67 25.70 2.67
CA ASP A 93 4.12 25.40 2.66
C ASP A 93 4.47 23.94 3.01
N GLU A 94 3.60 23.17 3.68
CA GLU A 94 3.79 21.71 3.85
C GLU A 94 3.33 20.91 2.61
N HIS A 95 2.62 21.55 1.69
CA HIS A 95 2.40 21.03 0.33
C HIS A 95 3.55 21.40 -0.62
N VAL A 96 4.62 22.01 -0.12
CA VAL A 96 5.87 22.08 -0.89
C VAL A 96 6.25 20.62 -1.11
N HIS A 97 6.07 20.20 -2.36
CA HIS A 97 6.90 19.23 -3.02
C HIS A 97 8.36 19.66 -2.79
N ALA A 98 8.89 19.45 -1.59
CA ALA A 98 10.25 19.00 -1.47
C ALA A 98 10.34 17.88 -2.50
N GLU A 99 11.44 17.79 -3.23
CA GLU A 99 11.73 16.57 -3.98
C GLU A 99 11.73 15.45 -2.94
N THR A 100 10.54 14.90 -2.66
CA THR A 100 10.34 13.82 -1.73
C THR A 100 11.10 12.73 -2.43
N ASP A 101 12.12 12.21 -1.76
CA ASP A 101 12.78 11.01 -2.21
C ASP A 101 11.70 9.93 -2.32
N MET A 102 11.18 9.73 -3.54
CA MET A 102 10.10 8.78 -3.84
C MET A 102 10.64 7.35 -3.86
N GLY A 103 11.89 7.15 -3.43
CA GLY A 103 12.61 5.91 -3.55
C GLY A 103 13.17 5.72 -4.96
N GLU A 104 13.53 4.48 -5.26
CA GLU A 104 14.00 4.12 -6.59
C GLU A 104 12.88 4.17 -7.63
N ASP A 105 13.22 4.52 -8.86
CA ASP A 105 12.30 4.43 -9.99
C ASP A 105 12.05 2.95 -10.32
N PHE A 106 10.80 2.52 -10.16
CA PHE A 106 10.29 1.20 -10.58
C PHE A 106 9.88 1.21 -12.07
N ASP A 107 10.77 1.67 -12.96
CA ASP A 107 10.50 1.74 -14.42
C ASP A 107 10.80 0.40 -15.14
N PHE A 108 10.45 -0.72 -14.51
CA PHE A 108 10.64 -2.06 -15.05
C PHE A 108 9.32 -2.80 -15.19
N ASP A 109 9.31 -3.85 -16.01
CA ASP A 109 8.11 -4.65 -16.25
C ASP A 109 7.78 -5.50 -15.01
N PHE A 110 6.66 -5.21 -14.34
CA PHE A 110 6.18 -5.98 -13.20
C PHE A 110 5.83 -7.44 -13.56
N ASP A 111 5.65 -7.75 -14.84
CA ASP A 111 5.48 -9.12 -15.32
C ASP A 111 6.82 -9.86 -15.54
N ASP A 112 7.98 -9.19 -15.42
CA ASP A 112 9.29 -9.82 -15.40
C ASP A 112 9.53 -10.54 -14.05
N ALA A 113 9.24 -11.84 -14.06
CA ALA A 113 9.42 -12.71 -12.91
C ALA A 113 10.86 -12.78 -12.40
N GLU A 114 11.88 -12.65 -13.25
CA GLU A 114 13.29 -12.69 -12.81
C GLU A 114 13.69 -11.39 -12.11
N GLU A 115 13.29 -10.25 -12.65
CA GLU A 115 13.53 -8.94 -12.03
C GLU A 115 12.78 -8.83 -10.70
N MET A 116 11.53 -9.31 -10.64
CA MET A 116 10.74 -9.38 -9.42
C MET A 116 11.39 -10.28 -8.35
N ARG A 117 11.94 -11.45 -8.72
CA ARG A 117 12.71 -12.30 -7.79
C ARG A 117 13.99 -11.64 -7.30
N ARG A 118 14.63 -10.81 -8.13
CA ARG A 118 15.87 -10.11 -7.77
C ARG A 118 15.62 -8.99 -6.77
N ARG A 119 14.53 -8.23 -6.93
CA ARG A 119 14.20 -7.07 -6.08
C ARG A 119 13.41 -7.43 -4.83
N LEU A 120 12.45 -8.34 -4.96
CA LEU A 120 11.51 -8.72 -3.90
C LEU A 120 11.52 -10.24 -3.67
N PRO A 121 12.68 -10.83 -3.32
CA PRO A 121 12.84 -12.28 -3.23
C PRO A 121 11.89 -12.94 -2.24
N HIS A 122 11.57 -12.29 -1.12
CA HIS A 122 10.70 -12.87 -0.09
C HIS A 122 9.21 -12.80 -0.46
N LEU A 123 8.77 -11.72 -1.11
CA LEU A 123 7.40 -11.60 -1.60
C LEU A 123 7.10 -12.48 -2.82
N THR A 124 8.09 -12.68 -3.68
CA THR A 124 7.88 -13.32 -4.99
C THR A 124 8.22 -14.80 -5.01
N GLY A 125 9.13 -15.27 -4.15
CA GLY A 125 9.51 -16.68 -4.03
C GLY A 125 8.31 -17.63 -3.88
N PRO A 126 7.34 -17.34 -3.00
CA PRO A 126 6.14 -18.16 -2.84
C PRO A 126 5.20 -18.16 -4.05
N CYS A 127 5.20 -17.08 -4.85
CA CYS A 127 4.21 -16.84 -5.90
C CYS A 127 4.69 -17.27 -7.30
N LEU A 128 6.00 -17.23 -7.57
CA LEU A 128 6.58 -17.43 -8.90
C LEU A 128 7.17 -18.83 -9.15
N GLY A 129 7.16 -19.71 -8.14
CA GLY A 129 7.75 -21.05 -8.23
C GLY A 129 9.28 -21.06 -8.43
N PRO A 130 9.94 -22.24 -8.34
CA PRO A 130 11.38 -22.35 -8.54
C PRO A 130 11.77 -22.07 -10.00
N ASN A 131 12.96 -21.49 -10.22
CA ASN A 131 13.56 -21.33 -11.55
C ASN A 131 13.67 -22.70 -12.24
N THR A 132 13.04 -22.86 -13.41
CA THR A 132 13.35 -23.92 -14.37
C THR A 132 14.29 -23.41 -15.43
#